data_AF-A0A0G0BQR4-F1
#
_entry.id   AF-A0A0G0BQR4-F1
#
_cell.length_a   1.000
_cell.length_b   1.000
_cell.length_c   1.000
_cell.angle_alpha   90.00
_cell.angle_beta   90.00
_cell.angle_gamma   90.00
#
_symmetry.space_group_name_H-M   'P 1'
#
loop_
_entity.id
_entity.type
_entity.pdbx_description
1 polymer ?
#
loop_
_entity_poly.entity_id
_entity_poly.type
_entity_poly.pdbx_seq_one_letter_code
_entity_poly.pdbx_strand_id
1 'polypeptide(L)'
;MISRKIKNEIKSMPILEKILGIAFILGILSLFMPWYKENDVWGTKGDQFTGLTGPLFLIGVIILTINLIGFYIYIKDRILHKEITLKLPENLILLSAGAITILFNVIIYSIYFHTKFRVYDVRKEVKFGMFLSFLCAAIIILISYVKNRRQEEGNAYIIEDNADKDIPNNYNIQKRQSNLNPENNYKYGKTINLNSEPTKEFRDNASQEKEVINLKMNI
;
A
#
# COMPACT_ATOMS: atom_id res chain seq x y z
N MET A 1 5.96 6.93 -26.72
CA MET A 1 6.86 7.38 -25.62
C MET A 1 6.34 6.99 -24.22
N ILE A 2 5.03 7.10 -23.97
CA ILE A 2 4.36 6.76 -22.69
C ILE A 2 4.59 5.31 -22.23
N SER A 3 4.53 4.34 -23.14
CA SER A 3 4.72 2.91 -22.82
C SER A 3 6.10 2.59 -22.20
N ARG A 4 7.18 3.26 -22.62
CA ARG A 4 8.53 3.04 -22.05
C ARG A 4 8.66 3.62 -20.64
N LYS A 5 8.04 4.78 -20.37
CA LYS A 5 8.01 5.39 -19.03
C LYS A 5 7.27 4.49 -18.04
N ILE A 6 6.05 4.06 -18.38
CA ILE A 6 5.24 3.17 -17.53
C ILE A 6 5.97 1.86 -17.22
N LYS A 7 6.62 1.26 -18.22
CA LYS A 7 7.38 0.01 -18.02
C LYS A 7 8.54 0.17 -17.04
N ASN A 8 9.23 1.31 -17.08
CA ASN A 8 10.33 1.60 -16.17
C ASN A 8 9.85 1.87 -14.75
N GLU A 9 8.74 2.60 -14.59
CA GLU A 9 8.11 2.83 -13.28
C GLU A 9 7.60 1.54 -12.64
N ILE A 10 6.93 0.68 -13.42
CA ILE A 10 6.52 -0.64 -12.92
C ILE A 10 7.76 -1.44 -12.54
N LYS A 11 8.88 -1.35 -13.27
CA LYS A 11 10.08 -2.11 -12.93
C LYS A 11 10.72 -1.64 -11.62
N SER A 12 10.78 -0.32 -11.39
CA SER A 12 11.40 0.30 -10.21
C SER A 12 10.56 0.17 -8.93
N MET A 13 9.26 -0.10 -9.03
CA MET A 13 8.38 -0.22 -7.85
C MET A 13 8.77 -1.36 -6.89
N PRO A 14 8.60 -1.16 -5.56
CA PRO A 14 8.80 -2.21 -4.58
C PRO A 14 7.79 -3.35 -4.76
N ILE A 15 8.17 -4.56 -4.35
CA ILE A 15 7.40 -5.77 -4.65
C ILE A 15 5.98 -5.74 -4.07
N LEU A 16 5.81 -5.12 -2.89
CA LEU A 16 4.50 -4.95 -2.25
C LEU A 16 3.54 -4.11 -3.09
N GLU A 17 4.03 -3.05 -3.74
CA GLU A 17 3.21 -2.20 -4.63
C GLU A 17 2.77 -2.98 -5.88
N LYS A 18 3.65 -3.83 -6.42
CA LYS A 18 3.31 -4.68 -7.58
C LYS A 18 2.22 -5.67 -7.22
N ILE A 19 2.37 -6.34 -6.08
CA ILE A 19 1.38 -7.31 -5.59
C ILE A 19 0.04 -6.61 -5.35
N LEU A 20 0.03 -5.40 -4.79
CA LEU A 20 -1.19 -4.62 -4.59
C LEU A 20 -1.91 -4.30 -5.91
N GLY A 21 -1.17 -3.82 -6.92
CA GLY A 21 -1.73 -3.56 -8.24
C GLY A 21 -2.29 -4.82 -8.91
N ILE A 22 -1.56 -5.94 -8.81
CA ILE A 22 -2.00 -7.24 -9.30
C ILE A 22 -3.27 -7.71 -8.57
N ALA A 23 -3.36 -7.51 -7.25
CA ALA A 23 -4.53 -7.89 -6.47
C ALA A 23 -5.78 -7.14 -6.91
N PHE A 24 -5.69 -5.83 -7.21
CA PHE A 24 -6.81 -5.08 -7.78
C PHE A 24 -7.23 -5.61 -9.16
N ILE A 25 -6.27 -5.87 -10.05
CA ILE A 25 -6.54 -6.41 -11.39
C ILE A 25 -7.21 -7.78 -11.29
N LEU A 26 -6.67 -8.69 -10.48
CA LEU A 26 -7.25 -10.01 -10.25
C LEU A 26 -8.60 -9.92 -9.55
N GLY A 27 -8.79 -8.99 -8.62
CA GLY A 27 -10.08 -8.71 -7.99
C GLY A 27 -11.14 -8.29 -9.01
N ILE A 28 -10.79 -7.41 -9.96
CA ILE A 28 -11.68 -7.03 -11.07
C ILE A 28 -11.96 -8.23 -11.97
N LEU A 29 -10.93 -8.96 -12.41
CA LEU A 29 -11.09 -10.13 -13.27
C LEU A 29 -11.92 -11.24 -12.62
N SER A 30 -11.83 -11.40 -11.29
CA SER A 30 -12.57 -12.41 -10.54
C SER A 30 -14.09 -12.26 -10.68
N LEU A 31 -14.59 -11.04 -10.91
CA LEU A 31 -16.02 -10.76 -11.09
C LEU A 31 -16.57 -11.25 -12.43
N PHE A 32 -15.71 -11.37 -13.43
CA PHE A 32 -16.04 -11.92 -14.75
C PHE A 32 -15.92 -13.45 -14.78
N MET A 33 -15.32 -14.06 -13.76
CA MET A 33 -15.23 -15.50 -13.62
C MET A 33 -16.50 -16.08 -12.97
N PRO A 34 -16.79 -17.37 -13.18
CA PRO A 34 -17.88 -18.04 -12.48
C PRO A 34 -17.68 -17.95 -10.97
N TRP A 35 -18.70 -17.42 -10.29
CA TRP A 35 -18.76 -17.34 -8.83
C TRP A 35 -19.48 -18.54 -8.25
N TYR A 36 -20.53 -18.96 -8.92
CA TYR A 36 -21.27 -20.14 -8.53
C TYR A 36 -21.98 -20.80 -9.70
N LYS A 37 -22.36 -22.06 -9.50
CA LYS A 37 -23.19 -22.82 -10.42
C LYS A 37 -24.40 -23.35 -9.67
N GLU A 38 -25.54 -23.23 -10.30
CA GLU A 38 -26.79 -23.83 -9.86
C GLU A 38 -27.04 -25.07 -10.71
N ASN A 39 -26.84 -26.25 -10.12
CA ASN A 39 -27.11 -27.53 -10.77
C ASN A 39 -28.52 -28.01 -10.43
N ASP A 40 -29.24 -28.50 -11.43
CA ASP A 40 -30.45 -29.30 -11.21
C ASP A 40 -30.12 -30.56 -10.37
N VAL A 41 -31.11 -31.15 -9.69
CA VAL A 41 -30.96 -32.38 -8.87
C VAL A 41 -30.28 -33.48 -9.66
N TRP A 42 -30.56 -33.56 -10.96
CA TRP A 42 -30.03 -34.57 -11.89
C TRP A 42 -28.63 -34.23 -12.44
N GLY A 43 -28.06 -33.07 -12.09
CA GLY A 43 -26.68 -32.67 -12.41
C GLY A 43 -26.39 -32.42 -13.89
N THR A 44 -27.39 -32.50 -14.76
CA THR A 44 -27.21 -32.55 -16.23
C THR A 44 -27.24 -31.18 -16.90
N LYS A 45 -28.00 -30.23 -16.34
CA LYS A 45 -28.03 -28.83 -16.74
C LYS A 45 -27.87 -27.96 -15.51
N GLY A 46 -27.07 -26.91 -15.63
CA GLY A 46 -26.90 -25.97 -14.55
C GLY A 46 -26.34 -24.66 -15.04
N ASP A 47 -27.02 -23.58 -14.68
CA ASP A 47 -26.65 -22.24 -15.06
C ASP A 47 -25.45 -21.79 -14.22
N GLN A 48 -24.50 -21.15 -14.89
CA GLN A 48 -23.33 -20.57 -14.25
C GLN A 48 -23.52 -19.07 -14.17
N PHE A 49 -23.27 -18.55 -12.98
CA PHE A 49 -23.38 -17.13 -12.70
C PHE A 49 -22.01 -16.58 -12.31
N THR A 50 -21.64 -15.49 -12.95
CA THR A 50 -20.47 -14.68 -12.61
C THR A 50 -20.81 -13.73 -11.46
N GLY A 51 -19.84 -12.99 -10.95
CA GLY A 51 -20.12 -11.94 -9.96
C GLY A 51 -21.03 -10.83 -10.49
N LEU A 52 -21.10 -10.64 -11.80
CA LEU A 52 -21.88 -9.58 -12.45
C LEU A 52 -23.22 -10.07 -13.02
N THR A 53 -23.60 -11.32 -12.77
CA THR A 53 -24.84 -11.91 -13.30
C THR A 53 -25.61 -12.66 -12.23
N GLY A 54 -26.90 -12.88 -12.47
CA GLY A 54 -27.78 -13.59 -11.55
C GLY A 54 -28.18 -12.77 -10.32
N PRO A 55 -28.77 -13.42 -9.30
CA PRO A 55 -29.23 -12.80 -8.05
C PRO A 55 -28.20 -11.95 -7.30
N LEU A 56 -26.90 -12.22 -7.47
CA LEU A 56 -25.82 -11.55 -6.74
C LEU A 56 -25.23 -10.33 -7.48
N PHE A 57 -25.78 -9.97 -8.65
CA PHE A 57 -25.18 -8.96 -9.53
C PHE A 57 -24.96 -7.61 -8.84
N LEU A 58 -25.90 -7.15 -8.00
CA LEU A 58 -25.82 -5.83 -7.36
C LEU A 58 -24.59 -5.74 -6.45
N ILE A 59 -24.33 -6.79 -5.68
CA ILE A 59 -23.16 -6.85 -4.80
C ILE A 59 -21.87 -6.93 -5.64
N GLY A 60 -21.88 -7.71 -6.73
CA GLY A 60 -20.74 -7.75 -7.64
C GLY A 60 -20.42 -6.40 -8.29
N VAL A 61 -21.44 -5.63 -8.68
CA VAL A 61 -21.25 -4.26 -9.21
C VAL A 61 -20.68 -3.32 -8.16
N ILE A 62 -21.10 -3.43 -6.90
CA ILE A 62 -20.52 -2.65 -5.79
C ILE A 62 -19.05 -3.02 -5.61
N ILE A 63 -18.73 -4.32 -5.55
CA ILE A 63 -17.35 -4.81 -5.44
C ILE A 63 -16.51 -4.34 -6.64
N LEU A 64 -17.06 -4.38 -7.86
CA LEU A 64 -16.40 -3.88 -9.06
C LEU A 64 -16.05 -2.40 -8.92
N THR A 65 -17.01 -1.60 -8.50
CA THR A 65 -16.86 -0.15 -8.34
C THR A 65 -15.78 0.18 -7.32
N ILE A 66 -15.78 -0.52 -6.17
CA ILE A 66 -14.78 -0.34 -5.12
C ILE A 66 -13.38 -0.72 -5.63
N ASN A 67 -13.24 -1.85 -6.32
CA ASN A 67 -11.94 -2.26 -6.88
C ASN A 67 -11.46 -1.31 -7.98
N LEU A 68 -12.35 -0.78 -8.82
CA LEU A 68 -12.00 0.22 -9.83
C LEU A 68 -11.55 1.54 -9.21
N ILE A 69 -12.25 2.02 -8.17
CA ILE A 69 -11.85 3.23 -7.43
C ILE A 69 -10.48 3.02 -6.76
N GLY A 70 -10.29 1.89 -6.07
CA GLY A 70 -9.02 1.55 -5.43
C GLY A 70 -7.87 1.45 -6.43
N PHE A 71 -8.11 0.79 -7.57
CA PHE A 71 -7.13 0.70 -8.65
C PHE A 71 -6.82 2.05 -9.30
N TYR A 72 -7.83 2.90 -9.47
CA TYR A 72 -7.64 4.25 -9.98
C TYR A 72 -6.77 5.11 -9.06
N ILE A 73 -7.02 5.06 -7.74
CA ILE A 73 -6.20 5.74 -6.74
C ILE A 73 -4.76 5.22 -6.81
N TYR A 74 -4.59 3.91 -6.82
CA TYR A 74 -3.28 3.26 -6.96
C TYR A 74 -2.52 3.74 -8.21
N ILE A 75 -3.16 3.75 -9.38
CA ILE A 75 -2.56 4.23 -10.62
C ILE A 75 -2.19 5.71 -10.53
N LYS A 76 -3.10 6.54 -9.99
CA LYS A 76 -2.91 8.00 -9.99
C LYS A 76 -1.73 8.42 -9.11
N ASP A 77 -1.64 7.86 -7.91
CA ASP A 77 -0.54 8.12 -6.96
C ASP A 77 0.78 7.53 -7.48
N ARG A 78 0.78 6.25 -7.89
CA ARG A 78 2.03 5.53 -8.17
C ARG A 78 2.56 5.61 -9.60
N ILE A 79 1.69 5.78 -10.59
CA ILE A 79 2.10 5.78 -12.01
C ILE A 79 2.07 7.20 -12.58
N LEU A 80 1.07 8.00 -12.22
CA LEU A 80 0.93 9.35 -12.75
C LEU A 80 1.58 10.43 -11.88
N HIS A 81 1.99 10.11 -10.64
CA HIS A 81 2.52 11.06 -9.66
C HIS A 81 1.67 12.32 -9.54
N LYS A 82 0.34 12.16 -9.68
CA LYS A 82 -0.60 13.27 -9.56
C LYS A 82 -1.08 13.29 -8.13
N GLU A 83 -0.64 14.28 -7.38
CA GLU A 83 -1.11 14.50 -6.03
C GLU A 83 -2.64 14.58 -6.02
N ILE A 84 -3.26 13.75 -5.19
CA ILE A 84 -4.66 13.91 -4.86
C ILE A 84 -4.69 14.66 -3.54
N THR A 85 -5.28 15.84 -3.53
CA THR A 85 -5.61 16.55 -2.29
C THR A 85 -6.83 15.87 -1.64
N LEU A 86 -6.68 14.61 -1.22
CA LEU A 86 -7.67 13.93 -0.40
C LEU A 86 -7.41 14.29 1.06
N LYS A 87 -8.49 14.58 1.80
CA LYS A 87 -8.41 14.84 3.25
C LYS A 87 -8.04 13.58 4.06
N LEU A 88 -8.17 12.40 3.46
CA LEU A 88 -7.88 11.12 4.09
C LEU A 88 -6.60 10.52 3.52
N PRO A 89 -5.78 9.86 4.35
CA PRO A 89 -4.58 9.16 3.87
C PRO A 89 -4.99 8.02 2.93
N GLU A 90 -4.33 7.96 1.77
CA GLU A 90 -4.68 7.03 0.69
C GLU A 90 -4.66 5.57 1.13
N ASN A 91 -3.74 5.20 2.03
CA ASN A 91 -3.65 3.85 2.58
C ASN A 91 -4.90 3.44 3.38
N LEU A 92 -5.55 4.37 4.08
CA LEU A 92 -6.82 4.07 4.76
C LEU A 92 -7.95 3.86 3.76
N ILE A 93 -7.96 4.60 2.65
CA ILE A 93 -8.96 4.41 1.59
C ILE A 93 -8.79 3.02 0.97
N LEU A 94 -7.54 2.63 0.63
CA LEU A 94 -7.25 1.30 0.07
C LEU A 94 -7.56 0.17 1.07
N LEU A 95 -7.25 0.37 2.35
CA LEU A 95 -7.61 -0.57 3.41
C LEU A 95 -9.13 -0.73 3.53
N SER A 96 -9.87 0.38 3.53
CA SER A 96 -11.33 0.36 3.60
C SER A 96 -11.95 -0.33 2.38
N ALA A 97 -11.39 -0.12 1.19
CA ALA A 97 -11.84 -0.79 -0.04
C ALA A 97 -11.71 -2.32 0.09
N GLY A 98 -10.58 -2.81 0.61
CA GLY A 98 -10.39 -4.23 0.90
C GLY A 98 -11.38 -4.75 1.96
N ALA A 99 -11.53 -4.02 3.07
CA ALA A 99 -12.42 -4.40 4.17
C ALA A 99 -13.89 -4.49 3.74
N ILE A 100 -14.38 -3.50 2.99
CA ILE A 100 -15.73 -3.48 2.44
C ILE A 100 -15.91 -4.64 1.45
N THR A 101 -14.90 -4.95 0.64
CA THR A 101 -14.96 -6.09 -0.30
C THR A 101 -15.06 -7.42 0.45
N ILE A 102 -14.31 -7.61 1.55
CA ILE A 102 -14.47 -8.80 2.39
C ILE A 102 -15.86 -8.85 3.00
N LEU A 103 -16.36 -7.75 3.55
CA LEU A 103 -17.69 -7.67 4.14
C LEU A 103 -18.78 -8.11 3.15
N PHE A 104 -18.74 -7.59 1.93
CA PHE A 104 -19.69 -7.99 0.89
C PHE A 104 -19.55 -9.45 0.49
N ASN A 105 -18.33 -9.97 0.36
CA ASN A 105 -18.14 -11.40 0.12
C ASN A 105 -18.73 -12.26 1.25
N VAL A 106 -18.55 -11.87 2.52
CA VAL A 106 -19.15 -12.57 3.68
C VAL A 106 -20.67 -12.51 3.64
N ILE A 107 -21.25 -11.34 3.31
CA ILE A 107 -22.71 -11.19 3.13
C ILE A 107 -23.21 -12.13 2.04
N ILE A 108 -22.51 -12.20 0.90
CA ILE A 108 -22.87 -13.11 -0.19
C ILE A 108 -22.82 -14.56 0.31
N TYR A 109 -21.74 -14.99 0.97
CA TYR A 109 -21.65 -16.33 1.53
C TYR A 109 -22.81 -16.61 2.50
N SER A 110 -23.13 -15.65 3.38
CA SER A 110 -24.22 -15.79 4.34
C SER A 110 -25.58 -15.97 3.66
N ILE A 111 -25.91 -15.13 2.67
CA ILE A 111 -27.17 -15.19 1.93
C ILE A 111 -27.23 -16.46 1.08
N TYR A 112 -26.15 -16.79 0.38
CA TYR A 112 -26.09 -17.89 -0.59
C TYR A 112 -26.20 -19.27 0.06
N PHE A 113 -25.61 -19.45 1.25
CA PHE A 113 -25.68 -20.69 2.02
C PHE A 113 -26.89 -20.76 2.97
N HIS A 114 -27.69 -19.70 3.06
CA HIS A 114 -28.88 -19.74 3.91
C HIS A 114 -29.94 -20.70 3.33
N THR A 115 -30.40 -21.64 4.17
CA THR A 115 -31.26 -22.77 3.77
C THR A 115 -32.60 -22.34 3.18
N LYS A 116 -33.13 -21.18 3.57
CA LYS A 116 -34.39 -20.63 3.05
C LYS A 116 -34.28 -19.97 1.67
N PHE A 117 -33.08 -19.70 1.17
CA PHE A 117 -32.84 -19.22 -0.20
C PHE A 117 -32.66 -20.37 -1.21
N ARG A 118 -32.98 -21.61 -0.81
CA ARG A 118 -33.19 -22.71 -1.75
C ARG A 118 -34.57 -22.55 -2.36
N VAL A 119 -34.63 -22.09 -3.61
CA VAL A 119 -35.69 -22.55 -4.50
C VAL A 119 -35.54 -24.07 -4.54
N TYR A 120 -36.64 -24.80 -4.34
CA TYR A 120 -36.62 -26.26 -4.20
C TYR A 120 -35.72 -26.91 -5.28
N ASP A 121 -34.90 -27.88 -4.89
CA ASP A 121 -34.21 -28.79 -5.81
C ASP A 121 -33.01 -28.27 -6.64
N VAL A 122 -32.28 -27.26 -6.15
CA VAL A 122 -31.05 -26.78 -6.81
C VAL A 122 -29.81 -26.99 -5.94
N ARG A 123 -28.78 -27.68 -6.48
CA ARG A 123 -27.46 -27.83 -5.85
C ARG A 123 -26.57 -26.65 -6.22
N LYS A 124 -26.19 -25.89 -5.19
CA LYS A 124 -25.35 -24.69 -5.28
C LYS A 124 -23.89 -25.05 -5.09
N GLU A 125 -23.07 -24.81 -6.10
CA GLU A 125 -21.61 -25.02 -6.06
C GLU A 125 -20.86 -23.70 -6.13
N VAL A 126 -19.96 -23.45 -5.19
CA VAL A 126 -19.05 -22.30 -5.24
C VAL A 126 -17.96 -22.56 -6.29
N LYS A 127 -17.63 -21.53 -7.07
CA LYS A 127 -16.61 -21.57 -8.12
C LYS A 127 -15.46 -20.62 -7.80
N PHE A 128 -14.40 -20.74 -8.61
CA PHE A 128 -13.11 -20.11 -8.35
C PHE A 128 -13.16 -18.59 -8.27
N GLY A 129 -14.03 -17.90 -9.03
CA GLY A 129 -14.09 -16.44 -9.03
C GLY A 129 -14.42 -15.85 -7.67
N MET A 130 -15.26 -16.53 -6.90
CA MET A 130 -15.65 -16.09 -5.55
C MET A 130 -14.49 -16.21 -4.56
N PHE A 131 -13.78 -17.34 -4.58
CA PHE A 131 -12.57 -17.54 -3.78
C PHE A 131 -11.49 -16.51 -4.14
N LEU A 132 -11.30 -16.26 -5.44
CA LEU A 132 -10.31 -15.32 -5.92
C LEU A 132 -10.62 -13.89 -5.47
N SER A 133 -11.90 -13.46 -5.49
CA SER A 133 -12.33 -12.16 -4.98
C SER A 133 -11.97 -11.99 -3.50
N PHE A 134 -12.26 -13.00 -2.68
CA PHE A 134 -11.95 -13.01 -1.26
C PHE A 134 -10.43 -12.93 -0.99
N LEU A 135 -9.65 -13.75 -1.69
CA LEU A 135 -8.19 -13.77 -1.57
C LEU A 135 -7.57 -12.41 -1.95
N CYS A 136 -8.03 -11.80 -3.05
CA CYS A 136 -7.53 -10.50 -3.49
C CYS A 136 -7.85 -9.40 -2.47
N ALA A 137 -9.06 -9.41 -1.90
CA ALA A 137 -9.44 -8.48 -0.84
C ALA A 137 -8.54 -8.62 0.40
N ALA A 138 -8.24 -9.85 0.82
CA ALA A 138 -7.32 -10.11 1.94
C ALA A 138 -5.91 -9.58 1.68
N ILE A 139 -5.37 -9.77 0.47
CA ILE A 139 -4.08 -9.22 0.06
C ILE A 139 -4.08 -7.69 0.10
N ILE A 140 -5.14 -7.05 -0.41
CA ILE A 140 -5.27 -5.58 -0.40
C ILE A 140 -5.25 -5.06 1.03
N ILE A 141 -6.00 -5.68 1.95
CA ILE A 141 -6.02 -5.29 3.36
C ILE A 141 -4.64 -5.43 3.98
N LEU A 142 -4.00 -6.59 3.81
CA LEU A 142 -2.71 -6.88 4.46
C LEU A 142 -1.63 -5.90 4.00
N ILE A 143 -1.53 -5.63 2.70
CA ILE A 143 -0.54 -4.70 2.17
C ILE A 143 -0.86 -3.27 2.60
N SER A 144 -2.13 -2.85 2.52
CA SER A 144 -2.53 -1.49 2.91
C SER A 144 -2.31 -1.25 4.41
N TYR A 145 -2.55 -2.26 5.25
CA TYR A 145 -2.28 -2.21 6.69
C TYR A 145 -0.80 -2.06 7.00
N VAL A 146 0.07 -2.88 6.37
CA VAL A 146 1.52 -2.77 6.54
C VAL A 146 2.03 -1.40 6.07
N LYS A 147 1.49 -0.87 4.97
CA LYS A 147 1.84 0.48 4.49
C LYS A 147 1.38 1.58 5.45
N ASN A 148 0.18 1.46 6.01
CA ASN A 148 -0.35 2.42 6.97
C ASN A 148 0.52 2.49 8.23
N ARG A 149 0.92 1.33 8.79
CA ARG A 149 1.82 1.26 9.95
C ARG A 149 3.17 1.94 9.72
N ARG A 150 3.79 1.71 8.55
CA ARG A 150 5.08 2.33 8.20
C ARG A 150 4.99 3.85 8.04
N GLN A 151 3.85 4.37 7.61
CA GLN A 151 3.63 5.82 7.52
C GLN A 151 3.43 6.47 8.89
N GLU A 152 2.72 5.80 9.80
CA GLU A 152 2.56 6.27 11.18
C GLU A 152 3.90 6.36 11.91
N GLU A 153 4.76 5.34 11.77
CA GLU A 153 6.12 5.35 12.33
C GLU A 153 6.95 6.52 11.75
N GLY A 154 6.94 6.72 10.42
CA GLY A 154 7.66 7.83 9.78
C GLY A 154 7.17 9.21 10.22
N ASN A 155 5.86 9.38 10.41
CA ASN A 155 5.29 10.63 10.88
C ASN A 155 5.57 10.89 12.37
N ALA A 156 5.63 9.84 13.21
CA ALA A 156 5.96 9.98 14.63
C ALA A 156 7.36 10.56 14.85
N TYR A 157 8.35 10.11 14.06
CA TYR A 157 9.72 10.65 14.13
C TYR A 157 9.81 12.13 13.69
N ILE A 158 9.00 12.56 12.72
CA ILE A 158 8.97 13.96 12.26
C ILE A 158 8.35 14.87 13.32
N ILE A 159 7.39 14.38 14.10
CA ILE A 159 6.76 15.15 15.18
C ILE A 159 7.71 15.29 16.37
N GLU A 160 8.44 14.23 16.74
CA GLU A 160 9.48 14.32 17.79
C GLU A 160 10.63 15.28 17.43
N ASP A 161 11.16 15.24 16.19
CA ASP A 161 12.23 16.14 15.75
C ASP A 161 11.78 17.61 15.59
N ASN A 162 10.47 17.88 15.53
CA ASN A 162 9.94 19.24 15.55
C ASN A 162 9.54 19.70 16.95
N ALA A 163 9.12 18.80 17.84
CA ALA A 163 8.86 19.10 19.24
C ALA A 163 10.12 19.49 20.01
N ASP A 164 11.29 18.99 19.59
CA ASP A 164 12.59 19.33 20.20
C ASP A 164 13.19 20.66 19.67
N LYS A 165 12.53 21.32 18.71
CA LYS A 165 12.97 22.59 18.10
C LYS A 165 12.31 23.84 18.68
N ASP A 166 11.45 23.70 19.69
CA ASP A 166 10.84 24.83 20.42
C ASP A 166 11.73 25.36 21.56
N ILE A 167 12.98 24.89 21.68
CA ILE A 167 13.99 25.48 22.58
C ILE A 167 14.82 26.49 21.77
N PRO A 168 14.79 27.80 22.09
CA PRO A 168 15.57 28.78 21.36
C PRO A 168 17.02 28.70 21.83
N ASN A 169 17.86 27.94 21.15
CA ASN A 169 19.31 28.10 21.27
C ASN A 169 19.94 28.38 19.91
N ASN A 170 20.20 29.67 19.75
CA ASN A 170 21.16 30.30 18.87
C ASN A 170 22.51 29.55 18.87
N TYR A 171 23.20 29.66 17.73
CA TYR A 171 24.55 29.16 17.39
C TYR A 171 24.66 27.78 16.71
N ASN A 172 24.95 27.85 15.40
CA ASN A 172 25.60 26.84 14.53
C ASN A 172 24.74 25.90 13.66
N ILE A 173 23.62 26.38 13.11
CA ILE A 173 23.00 25.75 11.92
C ILE A 173 23.51 26.43 10.64
N GLN A 174 24.80 26.34 10.36
CA GLN A 174 25.35 26.67 9.03
C GLN A 174 26.20 25.56 8.41
N LYS A 175 26.28 24.37 9.03
CA LYS A 175 27.07 23.25 8.49
C LYS A 175 26.33 21.93 8.24
N ARG A 176 24.99 21.91 8.35
CA ARG A 176 24.19 20.68 8.10
C ARG A 176 23.07 20.83 7.06
N GLN A 177 23.03 21.92 6.31
CA GLN A 177 22.05 22.14 5.23
C GLN A 177 22.59 21.87 3.81
N SER A 178 23.86 21.49 3.64
CA SER A 178 24.42 21.18 2.30
C SER A 178 24.30 19.70 1.86
N ASN A 179 23.70 18.82 2.66
CA ASN A 179 23.62 17.37 2.33
C ASN A 179 22.23 16.74 2.42
N LEU A 180 21.15 17.53 2.46
CA LEU A 180 19.79 17.01 2.31
C LEU A 180 19.16 17.57 1.03
N ASN A 181 19.66 17.10 -0.11
CA ASN A 181 18.84 17.02 -1.32
C ASN A 181 18.04 15.70 -1.23
N PRO A 182 16.69 15.74 -1.14
CA PRO A 182 15.87 14.53 -1.03
C PRO A 182 15.83 13.69 -2.33
N GLU A 183 16.46 14.12 -3.42
CA GLU A 183 16.43 13.39 -4.70
C GLU A 183 17.21 12.06 -4.76
N ASN A 184 18.01 11.69 -3.75
CA ASN A 184 18.90 10.51 -3.86
C ASN A 184 18.63 9.36 -2.88
N ASN A 185 17.62 9.44 -2.00
CA ASN A 185 17.42 8.43 -0.95
C ASN A 185 16.59 7.19 -1.34
N TYR A 186 16.30 6.99 -2.63
CA TYR A 186 15.76 5.71 -3.13
C TYR A 186 16.77 4.99 -4.02
N LYS A 187 18.03 4.88 -3.58
CA LYS A 187 18.95 3.94 -4.21
C LYS A 187 19.96 3.40 -3.21
N TYR A 188 19.87 2.09 -3.01
CA TYR A 188 20.77 1.22 -2.24
C TYR A 188 20.59 1.25 -0.73
N GLY A 189 19.93 0.19 -0.22
CA GLY A 189 20.20 -0.30 1.11
C GLY A 189 21.70 -0.61 1.22
N LYS A 190 22.40 0.21 1.99
CA LYS A 190 23.77 -0.03 2.42
C LYS A 190 23.72 -0.09 3.93
N THR A 191 23.89 -1.28 4.48
CA THR A 191 24.09 -1.50 5.91
C THR A 191 25.31 -0.69 6.35
N ILE A 192 25.10 0.30 7.22
CA ILE A 192 26.20 1.04 7.85
C ILE A 192 26.73 0.11 8.94
N ASN A 193 27.91 -0.46 8.68
CA ASN A 193 28.66 -1.23 9.67
C ASN A 193 29.33 -0.22 10.62
N LEU A 194 28.96 -0.23 11.90
CA LEU A 194 29.33 0.76 12.91
C LEU A 194 30.76 0.60 13.48
N ASN A 195 31.63 -0.19 12.85
CA ASN A 195 32.99 -0.47 13.35
C ASN A 195 34.08 -0.12 12.34
N SER A 196 34.28 1.17 12.05
CA SER A 196 35.53 1.64 11.46
C SER A 196 36.06 2.85 12.20
N GLU A 197 37.24 2.71 12.80
CA GLU A 197 38.00 3.72 13.52
C GLU A 197 38.16 5.04 12.73
N PRO A 198 38.19 6.20 13.40
CA PRO A 198 38.38 7.48 12.72
C PRO A 198 39.76 7.57 12.08
N THR A 199 39.77 7.85 10.79
CA THR A 199 40.97 8.09 9.97
C THR A 199 41.75 9.33 10.45
N LYS A 200 43.07 9.24 10.33
CA LYS A 200 44.10 10.15 10.90
C LYS A 200 43.99 11.63 10.53
N GLU A 201 43.18 12.02 9.55
CA GLU A 201 42.98 13.43 9.15
C GLU A 201 42.21 14.28 10.18
N PHE A 202 41.47 13.67 11.11
CA PHE A 202 40.78 14.40 12.18
C PHE A 202 41.67 14.77 13.36
N ARG A 203 42.89 14.21 13.45
CA ARG A 203 43.77 14.42 14.61
C ARG A 203 44.55 15.74 14.53
N ASP A 204 44.84 16.22 13.33
CA ASP A 204 45.69 17.40 13.15
C ASP A 204 44.90 18.72 13.29
N ASN A 205 43.60 18.72 12.96
CA ASN A 205 42.75 19.91 13.12
C ASN A 205 42.35 20.16 14.59
N ALA A 206 42.28 19.13 15.43
CA ALA A 206 41.95 19.27 16.86
C ALA A 206 43.12 19.83 17.71
N SER A 207 44.36 19.71 17.23
CA SER A 207 45.53 20.31 17.89
C SER A 207 45.65 21.81 17.61
N GLN A 208 45.31 22.26 16.40
CA GLN A 208 45.36 23.69 16.07
C GLN A 208 44.27 24.50 16.77
N GLU A 209 43.09 23.92 16.99
CA GLU A 209 41.99 24.63 17.67
C GLU A 209 42.26 24.85 19.16
N LYS A 210 43.08 23.99 19.81
CA LYS A 210 43.48 24.17 21.21
C LYS A 210 44.54 25.26 21.42
N GLU A 211 45.42 25.51 20.45
CA GLU A 211 46.41 26.59 20.55
C GLU A 211 45.78 27.98 20.39
N VAL A 212 44.76 28.13 19.53
CA VAL A 212 44.09 29.41 19.29
C VAL A 212 43.24 29.86 20.48
N ILE A 213 42.70 28.93 21.27
CA ILE A 213 41.88 29.25 22.45
C ILE A 213 42.76 29.75 23.61
N ASN A 214 43.97 29.20 23.80
CA ASN A 214 44.87 29.63 24.88
C ASN A 214 45.50 31.01 24.66
N LEU A 215 45.60 31.49 23.41
CA LEU A 215 46.12 32.83 23.11
C LEU A 215 45.08 33.95 23.33
N LYS A 216 43.78 33.62 23.44
CA LYS A 216 42.71 34.63 23.65
C LYS A 216 42.33 34.86 25.12
N MET A 217 42.90 34.12 26.06
CA MET A 217 42.62 34.30 27.50
C MET A 217 43.71 35.06 28.27
N ASN A 218 44.72 35.64 27.59
CA ASN A 218 45.83 36.32 28.26
C ASN A 218 46.15 37.73 27.71
N ILE A 219 45.12 38.50 27.38
CA ILE A 219 45.19 39.96 27.18
C ILE A 219 44.06 40.61 27.97
#